data_AF-A0A133Y4Q5-F1
#
_entry.id   AF-A0A133Y4Q5-F1
#
_cell.length_a   1.000
_cell.length_b   1.000
_cell.length_c   1.000
_cell.angle_alpha   90.00
_cell.angle_beta   90.00
_cell.angle_gamma   90.00
#
_symmetry.space_group_name_H-M   'P 1'
#
loop_
_entity.id
_entity.type
_entity.pdbx_description
1 polymer ?
#
loop_
_entity_poly.entity_id
_entity_poly.type
_entity_poly.pdbx_seq_one_letter_code
_entity_poly.pdbx_strand_id
1 'polypeptide(L)'
;MTLTLRKLADGRFASQGDQLFWNYKTIDIQSVANDHYICDLANIHTHLYYNVIWESVPPYADGYTVRLSGLTEQYSLDPVKADLHLLVNNDMQVTHDFPLHAHQLIQLEEHPKLFNHTLEGSFISLRYRNDRIPTIQVWHGDQAITKPIDLTRAFRSFGWNPDQSHEQIYRILIRINEDGSVTVFPYLNGTIVDWVPGGTVVQ
;
A
#
# COMPACT_ATOMS: atom_id res chain seq x y z
N MET A 1 -12.66 18.89 -6.13
CA MET A 1 -11.17 18.97 -6.10
C MET A 1 -10.62 17.57 -6.35
N THR A 2 -9.47 17.47 -7.02
CA THR A 2 -8.81 16.20 -7.32
C THR A 2 -7.45 16.17 -6.65
N LEU A 3 -7.06 15.03 -6.08
CA LEU A 3 -5.71 14.78 -5.60
C LEU A 3 -5.02 13.84 -6.58
N THR A 4 -3.82 14.18 -7.02
CA THR A 4 -3.01 13.36 -7.94
C THR A 4 -1.66 13.08 -7.30
N LEU A 5 -1.18 11.84 -7.40
CA LEU A 5 0.19 11.52 -6.98
C LEU A 5 1.21 12.37 -7.75
N ARG A 6 2.25 12.81 -7.06
CA ARG A 6 3.25 13.70 -7.65
C ARG A 6 3.95 13.01 -8.83
N LYS A 7 3.87 13.65 -9.99
CA LYS A 7 4.63 13.26 -11.18
C LYS A 7 6.00 13.94 -11.17
N LEU A 8 7.04 13.17 -11.46
CA LEU A 8 8.42 13.60 -11.59
C LEU A 8 8.68 14.16 -12.99
N ALA A 9 9.80 14.86 -13.16
CA ALA A 9 10.16 15.50 -14.43
C ALA A 9 10.37 14.50 -15.59
N ASP A 10 10.75 13.26 -15.27
CA ASP A 10 10.92 12.16 -16.21
C ASP A 10 9.61 11.42 -16.54
N GLY A 11 8.49 11.88 -15.99
CA GLY A 11 7.16 11.31 -16.20
C GLY A 11 6.79 10.15 -15.28
N ARG A 12 7.71 9.66 -14.43
CA ARG A 12 7.39 8.68 -13.39
C ARG A 12 6.64 9.32 -12.22
N PHE A 13 6.04 8.51 -11.37
CA PHE A 13 5.41 8.99 -10.13
C PHE A 13 6.37 8.83 -8.95
N ALA A 14 6.34 9.78 -8.03
CA ALA A 14 7.13 9.69 -6.81
C ALA A 14 6.64 8.50 -5.96
N SER A 15 7.56 7.63 -5.59
CA SER A 15 7.32 6.46 -4.73
C SER A 15 7.18 6.80 -3.24
N GLN A 16 7.59 8.01 -2.88
CA GLN A 16 7.43 8.63 -1.56
C GLN A 16 6.65 9.94 -1.69
N GLY A 17 5.83 10.23 -0.70
CA GLY A 17 5.11 11.49 -0.60
C GLY A 17 4.72 11.79 0.84
N ASP A 18 4.46 13.06 1.11
CA ASP A 18 3.87 13.45 2.40
C ASP A 18 2.47 12.84 2.52
N GLN A 19 2.15 12.40 3.73
CA GLN A 19 0.83 11.86 4.02
C GLN A 19 -0.20 12.98 3.98
N LEU A 20 -1.31 12.70 3.30
CA LEU A 20 -2.51 13.51 3.38
C LEU A 20 -3.58 12.80 4.21
N PHE A 21 -4.30 13.62 4.96
CA PHE A 21 -5.42 13.18 5.77
C PHE A 21 -6.67 13.92 5.29
N TRP A 22 -7.77 13.19 5.16
CA TRP A 22 -9.03 13.74 4.67
C TRP A 22 -10.20 13.07 5.36
N ASN A 23 -11.21 13.88 5.67
CA ASN A 23 -12.55 13.45 6.02
C ASN A 23 -13.49 14.65 5.82
N TYR A 24 -14.79 14.43 5.89
CA TYR A 24 -15.76 15.52 5.90
C TYR A 24 -16.92 15.22 6.86
N LYS A 25 -17.61 16.27 7.30
CA LYS A 25 -18.83 16.15 8.09
C LYS A 25 -19.78 17.27 7.76
N THR A 26 -21.02 16.93 7.43
CA THR A 26 -22.11 17.90 7.35
C THR A 26 -22.59 18.21 8.76
N ILE A 27 -22.70 19.49 9.08
CA ILE A 27 -23.21 19.96 10.36
C ILE A 27 -24.51 20.73 10.14
N ASP A 28 -25.52 20.43 10.93
CA ASP A 28 -26.81 21.14 10.93
C ASP A 28 -26.84 22.09 12.12
N ILE A 29 -26.67 23.39 11.86
CA ILE A 29 -26.60 24.40 12.92
C ILE A 29 -28.03 24.74 13.39
N GLN A 30 -28.35 24.37 14.63
CA GLN A 30 -29.59 24.78 15.29
C GLN A 30 -29.36 25.94 16.26
N SER A 31 -30.27 26.92 16.29
CA SER A 31 -30.08 28.20 16.99
C SER A 31 -30.00 28.13 18.52
N VAL A 32 -30.33 26.97 19.13
CA VAL A 32 -30.43 26.80 20.60
C VAL A 32 -29.62 25.61 21.10
N ALA A 33 -29.03 24.81 20.22
CA ALA A 33 -28.29 23.61 20.60
C ALA A 33 -26.80 23.92 20.81
N ASN A 34 -26.20 23.37 21.86
CA ASN A 34 -24.76 23.39 22.08
C ASN A 34 -24.19 22.03 21.65
N ASP A 35 -24.31 21.74 20.36
CA ASP A 35 -23.92 20.45 19.78
C ASP A 35 -22.40 20.35 19.62
N HIS A 36 -21.85 19.17 19.93
CA HIS A 36 -20.45 18.85 19.73
C HIS A 36 -20.29 17.91 18.53
N TYR A 37 -19.47 18.30 17.56
CA TYR A 37 -19.22 17.50 16.37
C TYR A 37 -17.75 17.09 16.29
N ILE A 38 -17.52 15.79 16.14
CA ILE A 38 -16.19 15.22 15.90
C ILE A 38 -16.08 14.85 14.41
N CYS A 39 -15.00 15.31 13.77
CA CYS A 39 -14.63 14.97 12.40
C CYS A 39 -13.13 14.62 12.38
N ASP A 40 -12.84 13.36 12.72
CA ASP A 40 -11.47 12.85 12.74
C ASP A 40 -10.95 12.68 11.31
N LEU A 41 -9.69 13.05 11.06
CA LEU A 41 -9.10 12.94 9.74
C LEU A 41 -8.54 11.53 9.51
N ALA A 42 -8.87 10.91 8.39
CA ALA A 42 -8.36 9.59 8.03
C ALA A 42 -7.14 9.72 7.11
N ASN A 43 -6.12 8.89 7.32
CA ASN A 43 -5.00 8.79 6.38
C ASN A 43 -5.52 8.20 5.05
N ILE A 44 -5.38 8.97 3.98
CA ILE A 44 -5.82 8.58 2.63
C ILE A 44 -4.71 7.97 1.78
N HIS A 45 -3.64 7.50 2.41
CA HIS A 45 -2.55 6.77 1.77
C HIS A 45 -2.41 5.34 2.27
N THR A 46 -1.71 4.53 1.48
CA THR A 46 -1.17 3.23 1.90
C THR A 46 0.34 3.33 2.07
N HIS A 47 0.84 2.71 3.12
CA HIS A 47 2.25 2.42 3.30
C HIS A 47 2.50 0.93 3.10
N LEU A 48 3.29 0.59 2.09
CA LEU A 48 3.78 -0.78 1.89
C LEU A 48 5.29 -0.80 2.12
N TYR A 49 5.71 -1.34 3.26
CA TYR A 49 7.12 -1.66 3.50
C TYR A 49 7.42 -3.05 2.94
N TYR A 50 8.56 -3.20 2.29
CA TYR A 50 8.99 -4.46 1.73
C TYR A 50 10.44 -4.77 2.09
N ASN A 51 10.70 -6.06 2.27
CA ASN A 51 12.03 -6.64 2.21
C ASN A 51 12.03 -7.69 1.09
N VAL A 52 13.03 -7.67 0.22
CA VAL A 52 13.31 -8.75 -0.73
C VAL A 52 14.58 -9.45 -0.30
N ILE A 53 14.50 -10.75 -0.05
CA ILE A 53 15.64 -11.60 0.30
C ILE A 53 15.79 -12.71 -0.73
N TRP A 54 17.02 -13.16 -0.92
CA TRP A 54 17.32 -14.35 -1.70
C TRP A 54 17.68 -15.50 -0.76
N GLU A 55 17.21 -16.70 -1.10
CA GLU A 55 17.66 -17.93 -0.44
C GLU A 55 19.14 -18.21 -0.71
N SER A 56 19.58 -17.93 -1.94
CA SER A 56 20.98 -17.99 -2.38
C SER A 56 21.61 -16.60 -2.50
N VAL A 57 22.84 -16.52 -3.01
CA VAL A 57 23.48 -15.24 -3.35
C VAL A 57 22.68 -14.53 -4.46
N PRO A 58 22.33 -13.24 -4.30
CA PRO A 58 21.66 -12.46 -5.35
C PRO A 58 22.50 -12.41 -6.64
N PRO A 59 21.87 -12.42 -7.81
CA PRO A 59 22.60 -12.48 -9.09
C PRO A 59 23.44 -11.24 -9.42
N TYR A 60 23.11 -10.09 -8.82
CA TYR A 60 23.79 -8.80 -9.00
C TYR A 60 24.09 -8.13 -7.66
N ALA A 61 25.13 -7.30 -7.62
CA ALA A 61 25.56 -6.61 -6.40
C ALA A 61 24.80 -5.30 -6.13
N ASP A 62 24.24 -4.68 -7.16
CA ASP A 62 23.47 -3.43 -7.10
C ASP A 62 22.55 -3.32 -8.33
N GLY A 63 21.98 -2.13 -8.60
CA GLY A 63 21.23 -1.87 -9.83
C GLY A 63 19.80 -2.41 -9.86
N TYR A 64 19.25 -2.79 -8.71
CA TYR A 64 17.88 -3.30 -8.62
C TYR A 64 16.84 -2.19 -8.63
N THR A 65 15.70 -2.49 -9.25
CA THR A 65 14.48 -1.67 -9.19
C THR A 65 13.34 -2.55 -8.69
N VAL A 66 12.61 -2.05 -7.69
CA VAL A 66 11.36 -2.66 -7.23
C VAL A 66 10.21 -1.84 -7.80
N ARG A 67 9.30 -2.50 -8.51
CA ARG A 67 8.14 -1.88 -9.16
C ARG A 67 6.87 -2.32 -8.46
N LEU A 68 5.99 -1.36 -8.15
CA LEU A 68 4.65 -1.61 -7.60
C LEU A 68 3.61 -1.08 -8.59
N SER A 69 2.79 -1.97 -9.14
CA SER A 69 1.92 -1.68 -10.29
C SER A 69 0.46 -1.97 -9.98
N GLY A 70 -0.45 -1.33 -10.73
CA GLY A 70 -1.89 -1.45 -10.51
C GLY A 70 -2.43 -0.49 -9.45
N LEU A 71 -1.70 0.61 -9.20
CA LEU A 71 -2.05 1.62 -8.21
C LEU A 71 -2.95 2.69 -8.82
N THR A 72 -3.90 3.20 -8.04
CA THR A 72 -4.71 4.34 -8.44
C THR A 72 -3.85 5.62 -8.49
N GLU A 73 -3.97 6.39 -9.57
CA GLU A 73 -3.24 7.65 -9.74
C GLU A 73 -3.81 8.80 -8.90
N GLN A 74 -5.14 8.88 -8.81
CA GLN A 74 -5.85 10.07 -8.33
C GLN A 74 -7.08 9.75 -7.48
N TYR A 75 -7.48 10.73 -6.66
CA TYR A 75 -8.77 10.75 -5.98
C TYR A 75 -9.65 11.91 -6.44
N SER A 76 -10.97 11.70 -6.35
CA SER A 76 -11.92 12.78 -6.19
C SER A 76 -12.13 13.10 -4.71
N LEU A 77 -11.72 14.28 -4.26
CA LEU A 77 -11.99 14.80 -2.91
C LEU A 77 -13.39 15.43 -2.80
N ASP A 78 -14.35 14.93 -3.59
CA ASP A 78 -15.74 15.36 -3.55
C ASP A 78 -16.50 14.47 -2.55
N PRO A 79 -16.95 15.02 -1.40
CA PRO A 79 -17.66 14.26 -0.38
C PRO A 79 -18.81 13.40 -0.90
N VAL A 80 -19.57 13.91 -1.87
CA VAL A 80 -20.76 13.25 -2.42
C VAL A 80 -20.40 12.00 -3.22
N LYS A 81 -19.14 11.90 -3.67
CA LYS A 81 -18.65 10.76 -4.47
C LYS A 81 -17.94 9.71 -3.63
N ALA A 82 -17.66 9.96 -2.36
CA ALA A 82 -17.03 8.99 -1.46
C ALA A 82 -17.84 7.68 -1.48
N ASP A 83 -17.15 6.55 -1.70
CA ASP A 83 -17.74 5.23 -1.89
C ASP A 83 -17.31 4.22 -0.82
N LEU A 84 -16.56 4.68 0.18
CA LEU A 84 -16.12 3.88 1.31
C LEU A 84 -16.32 4.68 2.60
N HIS A 85 -17.10 4.09 3.50
CA HIS A 85 -17.44 4.67 4.80
C HIS A 85 -17.16 3.64 5.87
N LEU A 86 -16.28 3.99 6.82
CA LEU A 86 -15.92 3.13 7.93
C LEU A 86 -16.32 3.77 9.25
N LEU A 87 -17.26 3.16 9.95
CA LEU A 87 -17.58 3.54 11.32
C LEU A 87 -16.43 3.11 12.24
N VAL A 88 -15.62 4.07 12.69
CA VAL A 88 -14.43 3.82 13.52
C VAL A 88 -14.74 3.92 15.01
N ASN A 89 -15.76 4.69 15.39
CA ASN A 89 -16.25 4.76 16.76
C ASN A 89 -17.78 4.89 16.77
N ASN A 90 -18.46 3.84 17.22
CA ASN A 90 -19.93 3.82 17.30
C ASN A 90 -20.47 4.76 18.38
N ASP A 91 -19.85 4.82 19.56
CA ASP A 91 -20.35 5.62 20.68
C ASP A 91 -20.27 7.11 20.40
N MET A 92 -19.20 7.54 19.71
CA MET A 92 -18.97 8.92 19.30
C MET A 92 -19.50 9.25 17.90
N GLN A 93 -20.09 8.26 17.20
CA GLN A 93 -20.58 8.39 15.82
C GLN A 93 -19.51 8.98 14.88
N VAL A 94 -18.29 8.45 14.96
CA VAL A 94 -17.16 8.84 14.12
C VAL A 94 -17.06 7.87 12.94
N THR A 95 -17.22 8.41 11.75
CA THR A 95 -17.05 7.71 10.48
C THR A 95 -15.84 8.30 9.76
N HIS A 96 -15.00 7.43 9.21
CA HIS A 96 -13.99 7.80 8.23
C HIS A 96 -14.55 7.56 6.83
N ASP A 97 -14.73 8.65 6.09
CA ASP A 97 -15.05 8.62 4.68
C ASP A 97 -13.75 8.62 3.87
N PHE A 98 -13.69 7.82 2.80
CA PHE A 98 -12.53 7.79 1.92
C PHE A 98 -12.86 8.29 0.51
N PRO A 99 -11.94 9.04 -0.13
CA PRO A 99 -12.17 9.59 -1.46
C PRO A 99 -12.34 8.51 -2.53
N LEU A 100 -13.14 8.81 -3.56
CA LEU A 100 -13.33 7.94 -4.71
C LEU A 100 -12.04 7.84 -5.54
N HIS A 101 -11.67 6.61 -5.90
CA HIS A 101 -10.52 6.31 -6.74
C HIS A 101 -10.80 6.61 -8.21
N ALA A 102 -9.82 7.21 -8.89
CA ALA A 102 -9.83 7.24 -10.34
C ALA A 102 -9.63 5.83 -10.94
N HIS A 103 -10.04 5.65 -12.20
CA HIS A 103 -9.86 4.39 -12.91
C HIS A 103 -8.44 4.19 -13.45
N GLN A 104 -7.71 5.29 -13.70
CA GLN A 104 -6.37 5.24 -14.27
C GLN A 104 -5.40 4.56 -13.29
N LEU A 105 -4.69 3.55 -13.80
CA LEU A 105 -3.68 2.81 -13.05
C LEU A 105 -2.28 3.28 -13.42
N ILE A 106 -1.39 3.24 -12.43
CA ILE A 106 0.00 3.64 -12.53
C ILE A 106 0.93 2.61 -11.90
N GLN A 107 2.23 2.88 -12.03
CA GLN A 107 3.32 2.15 -11.40
C GLN A 107 4.19 3.14 -10.61
N LEU A 108 4.61 2.71 -9.42
CA LEU A 108 5.67 3.34 -8.65
C LEU A 108 6.95 2.53 -8.77
N GLU A 109 8.10 3.20 -8.69
CA GLU A 109 9.41 2.55 -8.75
C GLU A 109 10.29 3.01 -7.59
N GLU A 110 10.96 2.06 -6.95
CA GLU A 110 12.00 2.29 -5.96
C GLU A 110 13.32 1.70 -6.44
N HIS A 111 14.42 2.32 -6.06
CA HIS A 111 15.79 1.91 -6.42
C HIS A 111 16.57 1.57 -5.16
N PRO A 112 16.17 0.52 -4.42
CA PRO A 112 16.80 0.17 -3.15
C PRO A 112 18.24 -0.31 -3.35
N LYS A 113 19.09 -0.05 -2.36
CA LYS A 113 20.44 -0.62 -2.32
C LYS A 113 20.38 -2.05 -1.81
N LEU A 114 21.16 -2.94 -2.42
CA LEU A 114 21.38 -4.27 -1.87
C LEU A 114 22.33 -4.18 -0.68
N PHE A 115 21.88 -4.63 0.48
CA PHE A 115 22.70 -4.73 1.68
C PHE A 115 22.42 -6.06 2.38
N ASN A 116 23.47 -6.83 2.68
CA ASN A 116 23.36 -8.15 3.30
C ASN A 116 22.32 -9.06 2.60
N HIS A 117 22.42 -9.15 1.28
CA HIS A 117 21.48 -9.90 0.41
C HIS A 117 20.01 -9.50 0.54
N THR A 118 19.73 -8.29 1.01
CA THR A 118 18.38 -7.77 1.23
C THR A 118 18.19 -6.46 0.47
N LEU A 119 17.07 -6.32 -0.24
CA LEU A 119 16.55 -5.02 -0.68
C LEU A 119 15.47 -4.59 0.30
N GLU A 120 15.68 -3.46 0.96
CA GLU A 120 14.70 -2.85 1.87
C GLU A 120 14.20 -1.54 1.28
N GLY A 121 12.89 -1.31 1.37
CA GLY A 121 12.28 -0.06 0.95
C GLY A 121 10.80 0.03 1.30
N SER A 122 10.17 1.09 0.80
CA SER A 122 8.74 1.32 1.00
C SER A 122 8.10 2.02 -0.18
N PHE A 123 6.79 1.90 -0.30
CA PHE A 123 5.96 2.72 -1.18
C PHE A 123 4.92 3.47 -0.35
N ILE A 124 4.76 4.76 -0.64
CA ILE A 124 3.64 5.57 -0.16
C ILE A 124 2.76 5.88 -1.37
N SER A 125 1.60 5.24 -1.44
CA SER A 125 0.65 5.37 -2.55
C SER A 125 -0.70 5.86 -2.05
N LEU A 126 -1.66 6.01 -2.96
CA LEU A 126 -3.07 6.05 -2.58
C LEU A 126 -3.51 4.68 -2.01
N ARG A 127 -4.64 4.68 -1.30
CA ARG A 127 -5.24 3.52 -0.64
C ARG A 127 -5.44 2.38 -1.61
N TYR A 128 -5.32 1.16 -1.12
CA TYR A 128 -5.73 -0.04 -1.85
C TYR A 128 -7.23 -0.28 -1.62
N ARG A 129 -7.85 -0.93 -2.60
CA ARG A 129 -9.20 -1.50 -2.48
C ARG A 129 -9.09 -3.00 -2.56
N ASN A 130 -10.08 -3.74 -2.05
CA ASN A 130 -10.05 -5.20 -2.10
C ASN A 130 -10.05 -5.75 -3.53
N ASP A 131 -10.65 -5.03 -4.47
CA ASP A 131 -10.71 -5.37 -5.89
C ASP A 131 -9.48 -4.89 -6.68
N ARG A 132 -8.57 -4.16 -6.02
CA ARG A 132 -7.42 -3.49 -6.64
C ARG A 132 -6.21 -3.51 -5.70
N ILE A 133 -5.75 -4.71 -5.39
CA ILE A 133 -4.50 -4.94 -4.66
C ILE A 133 -3.36 -4.97 -5.69
N PRO A 134 -2.23 -4.27 -5.46
CA PRO A 134 -1.19 -4.11 -6.48
C PRO A 134 -0.36 -5.38 -6.70
N THR A 135 0.39 -5.40 -7.80
CA THR A 135 1.44 -6.37 -8.05
C THR A 135 2.81 -5.77 -7.74
N ILE A 136 3.73 -6.57 -7.22
CA ILE A 136 5.11 -6.16 -6.98
C ILE A 136 6.08 -6.99 -7.82
N GLN A 137 7.14 -6.38 -8.33
CA GLN A 137 8.11 -7.06 -9.18
C GLN A 137 9.52 -6.51 -8.99
N VAL A 138 10.52 -7.40 -9.00
CA VAL A 138 11.94 -7.04 -8.90
C VAL A 138 12.58 -7.10 -10.29
N TRP A 139 13.37 -6.07 -10.60
CA TRP A 139 14.08 -5.90 -11.86
C TRP A 139 15.56 -5.58 -11.58
N HIS A 140 16.40 -5.82 -12.57
CA HIS A 140 17.78 -5.35 -12.64
C HIS A 140 18.03 -4.80 -14.05
N GLY A 141 18.18 -3.48 -14.17
CA GLY A 141 18.13 -2.80 -15.48
C GLY A 141 16.83 -3.16 -16.22
N ASP A 142 16.97 -3.71 -17.43
CA ASP A 142 15.83 -4.16 -18.26
C ASP A 142 15.45 -5.64 -18.06
N GLN A 143 16.10 -6.35 -17.14
CA GLN A 143 15.83 -7.75 -16.86
C GLN A 143 14.88 -7.91 -15.67
N ALA A 144 13.78 -8.63 -15.88
CA ALA A 144 12.91 -9.05 -14.78
C ALA A 144 13.59 -10.17 -13.97
N ILE A 145 13.76 -9.95 -12.67
CA ILE A 145 14.30 -10.94 -11.72
C ILE A 145 13.18 -11.88 -11.26
N THR A 146 11.99 -11.33 -11.03
CA THR A 146 10.78 -12.10 -10.71
C THR A 146 9.72 -11.90 -11.78
N LYS A 147 8.79 -12.85 -11.91
CA LYS A 147 7.48 -12.54 -12.54
C LYS A 147 6.71 -11.53 -11.65
N PRO A 148 5.69 -10.84 -12.17
CA PRO A 148 4.81 -10.02 -11.33
C PRO A 148 4.18 -10.86 -10.21
N ILE A 149 4.35 -10.41 -8.97
CA ILE A 149 3.83 -11.08 -7.78
C ILE A 149 2.51 -10.41 -7.42
N ASP A 150 1.40 -11.12 -7.62
CA ASP A 150 0.06 -10.65 -7.22
C ASP A 150 -0.10 -10.74 -5.70
N LEU A 151 -0.20 -9.58 -5.05
CA LEU A 151 -0.33 -9.49 -3.60
C LEU A 151 -1.75 -9.84 -3.12
N THR A 152 -2.74 -9.98 -3.99
CA THR A 152 -4.12 -10.33 -3.62
C THR A 152 -4.20 -11.61 -2.79
N ARG A 153 -3.45 -12.64 -3.21
CA ARG A 153 -3.40 -13.92 -2.50
C ARG A 153 -2.73 -13.78 -1.14
N ALA A 154 -1.64 -13.03 -1.07
CA ALA A 154 -0.92 -12.75 0.17
C ALA A 154 -1.80 -11.99 1.16
N PHE A 155 -2.42 -10.88 0.74
CA PHE A 155 -3.34 -10.08 1.54
C PHE A 155 -4.49 -10.92 2.10
N ARG A 156 -5.15 -11.73 1.26
CA ARG A 156 -6.20 -12.65 1.70
C ARG A 156 -5.68 -13.65 2.74
N SER A 157 -4.52 -14.24 2.51
CA SER A 157 -3.92 -15.21 3.43
C SER A 157 -3.50 -14.60 4.77
N PHE A 158 -3.13 -13.32 4.78
CA PHE A 158 -2.74 -12.59 5.98
C PHE A 158 -3.95 -11.97 6.71
N GLY A 159 -5.16 -12.11 6.16
CA GLY A 159 -6.36 -11.48 6.70
C GLY A 159 -6.39 -9.97 6.52
N TRP A 160 -5.59 -9.41 5.61
CA TRP A 160 -5.58 -7.98 5.31
C TRP A 160 -6.71 -7.63 4.35
N ASN A 161 -7.62 -6.78 4.82
CA ASN A 161 -8.79 -6.30 4.07
C ASN A 161 -8.70 -4.78 3.92
N PRO A 162 -8.10 -4.26 2.83
CA PRO A 162 -7.97 -2.83 2.57
C PRO A 162 -9.25 -2.02 2.79
N ASP A 163 -10.41 -2.51 2.37
CA ASP A 163 -11.66 -1.76 2.50
C ASP A 163 -12.20 -1.71 3.94
N GLN A 164 -11.73 -2.60 4.83
CA GLN A 164 -12.14 -2.61 6.24
C GLN A 164 -11.10 -2.00 7.19
N SER A 165 -9.90 -1.70 6.69
CA SER A 165 -8.82 -1.14 7.49
C SER A 165 -8.82 0.39 7.43
N HIS A 166 -9.12 1.08 8.52
CA HIS A 166 -9.06 2.55 8.53
C HIS A 166 -7.63 3.09 8.30
N GLU A 167 -6.62 2.36 8.78
CA GLU A 167 -5.20 2.60 8.51
C GLU A 167 -4.63 1.51 7.60
N GLN A 168 -3.90 1.89 6.54
CA GLN A 168 -3.29 0.95 5.59
C GLN A 168 -1.77 1.01 5.71
N ILE A 169 -1.23 0.27 6.69
CA ILE A 169 0.21 0.05 6.86
C ILE A 169 0.49 -1.44 6.76
N TYR A 170 1.14 -1.84 5.67
CA TYR A 170 1.47 -3.23 5.38
C TYR A 170 2.98 -3.41 5.37
N ARG A 171 3.44 -4.58 5.84
CA ARG A 171 4.85 -4.96 5.84
C ARG A 171 4.97 -6.36 5.30
N ILE A 172 5.67 -6.51 4.18
CA ILE A 172 5.86 -7.81 3.53
C ILE A 172 7.33 -8.18 3.44
N LEU A 173 7.61 -9.48 3.52
CA LEU A 173 8.87 -10.05 3.10
C LEU A 173 8.63 -10.91 1.86
N ILE A 174 9.46 -10.70 0.85
CA ILE A 174 9.48 -11.46 -0.39
C ILE A 174 10.76 -12.29 -0.38
N ARG A 175 10.64 -13.61 -0.34
CA ARG A 175 11.76 -14.53 -0.48
C ARG A 175 11.78 -15.06 -1.90
N ILE A 176 12.88 -14.87 -2.61
CA ILE A 176 13.18 -15.50 -3.89
C ILE A 176 13.93 -16.80 -3.58
N ASN A 177 13.32 -17.94 -3.91
CA ASN A 177 13.87 -19.27 -3.62
C ASN A 177 14.89 -19.69 -4.70
N GLU A 178 15.69 -20.72 -4.42
CA GLU A 178 16.73 -21.19 -5.35
C GLU A 178 16.19 -21.62 -6.72
N ASP A 179 14.97 -22.14 -6.77
CA ASP A 179 14.29 -22.55 -8.00
C ASP A 179 13.66 -21.38 -8.79
N GLY A 180 13.81 -20.15 -8.28
CA GLY A 180 13.24 -18.93 -8.86
C GLY A 180 11.77 -18.69 -8.50
N SER A 181 11.14 -19.57 -7.72
CA SER A 181 9.81 -19.31 -7.14
C SER A 181 9.88 -18.22 -6.08
N VAL A 182 8.73 -17.63 -5.75
CA VAL A 182 8.64 -16.54 -4.79
C VAL A 182 7.63 -16.85 -3.69
N THR A 183 8.05 -16.66 -2.44
CA THR A 183 7.17 -16.75 -1.27
C THR A 183 7.02 -15.39 -0.61
N VAL A 184 5.79 -15.02 -0.24
CA VAL A 184 5.49 -13.76 0.42
C VAL A 184 5.03 -14.03 1.85
N PHE A 185 5.62 -13.33 2.82
CA PHE A 185 5.29 -13.43 4.24
C PHE A 185 4.83 -12.07 4.78
N PRO A 186 3.98 -12.05 5.82
CA PRO A 186 3.80 -10.84 6.60
C PRO A 186 5.09 -10.60 7.41
N TYR A 187 5.60 -9.38 7.39
CA TYR A 187 6.79 -9.02 8.15
C TYR A 187 6.40 -8.33 9.46
N LEU A 188 6.48 -9.07 10.57
CA LEU A 188 6.27 -8.53 11.90
C LEU A 188 7.64 -8.13 12.47
N ASN A 189 7.80 -6.85 12.86
CA ASN A 189 8.95 -6.42 13.64
C ASN A 189 8.82 -7.00 15.05
N GLY A 190 9.33 -8.23 15.22
CA GLY A 190 9.45 -8.93 16.48
C GLY A 190 10.72 -9.77 16.42
N THR A 191 11.62 -9.57 17.39
CA THR A 191 12.88 -10.30 17.54
C THR A 191 12.69 -11.82 17.41
N ILE A 192 13.38 -12.40 16.43
CA ILE A 192 14.00 -13.74 16.39
C ILE A 192 13.11 -14.93 16.82
N VAL A 193 12.83 -15.80 15.83
CA VAL A 193 12.21 -17.14 15.92
C VAL A 193 10.70 -17.14 16.10
N ASP A 194 9.94 -16.88 15.03
CA ASP A 194 8.68 -17.61 14.76
C ASP A 194 8.18 -17.25 13.35
N TRP A 195 8.86 -17.81 12.35
CA TRP A 195 8.39 -17.79 10.96
C TRP A 195 7.19 -18.73 10.84
N VAL A 196 5.97 -18.20 11.00
CA VAL A 196 4.75 -18.91 10.61
C VAL A 196 4.64 -18.84 9.09
N PRO A 197 4.48 -19.98 8.37
CA PRO A 197 4.35 -19.96 6.91
C PRO A 197 3.15 -19.12 6.46
N GLY A 198 3.42 -17.95 5.86
CA GLY A 198 2.49 -17.21 5.01
C GLY A 198 2.41 -17.91 3.65
N GLY A 199 1.20 -18.03 3.09
CA GLY A 199 0.90 -18.97 2.01
C GLY A 199 1.85 -18.95 0.80
N THR A 200 2.06 -20.13 0.20
CA THR A 200 2.88 -20.31 -1.00
C THR A 200 2.16 -19.80 -2.25
N VAL A 201 2.80 -18.93 -3.01
CA VAL A 201 2.38 -18.59 -4.38
C VAL A 201 3.16 -19.48 -5.34
N VAL A 202 2.62 -20.66 -5.63
CA VAL A 202 3.19 -21.57 -6.63
C VAL A 202 2.91 -20.99 -8.02
N GLN A 203 3.94 -20.85 -8.85
CA GLN A 203 3.84 -20.44 -10.25
C GLN A 203 3.78 -21.63 -11.18
#